data_AF-A0A3B0FKU2-F1
#
_entry.id   AF-A0A3B0FKU2-F1
#
_cell.length_a   1.000
_cell.length_b   1.000
_cell.length_c   1.000
_cell.angle_alpha   90.00
_cell.angle_beta   90.00
_cell.angle_gamma   90.00
#
_symmetry.space_group_name_H-M   'P 1'
#
loop_
_entity.id
_entity.type
_entity.pdbx_description
1 polymer ?
#
loop_
_entity_poly.entity_id
_entity_poly.type
_entity_poly.pdbx_seq_one_letter_code
_entity_poly.pdbx_strand_id
1 'polypeptide(L)'
;MTAEWSLREADVRMLATPVPLPAVLPGPGFVDPVGADVVQTHLDSVLPALESLRGQSGRLADWGVELAQRLLRGQRLLAAGNGGSAAEAQHLTAELVGRFDGERVPFSAISLHAESSAVTAIANDYGYDDVFARQVRAHGRSGDVLMLLSTSGKSPNLLRAADAASKLNITTWALTGAGPNPLAEACDEAVMIDALNANAQEGHLIALHAMCRVFDLEVGRRGAPDAGLPRRGGRA
;
A
#
# COMPACT_ATOMS: atom_id res chain seq x y z
N MET A 1 -12.69 14.52 -16.63
CA MET A 1 -12.53 15.88 -16.09
C MET A 1 -11.26 15.91 -15.24
N THR A 2 -10.14 16.29 -15.84
CA THR A 2 -8.92 16.66 -15.13
C THR A 2 -9.18 18.00 -14.47
N ALA A 3 -9.18 18.08 -13.14
CA ALA A 3 -9.19 19.37 -12.47
C ALA A 3 -7.84 20.04 -12.78
N GLU A 4 -7.84 21.01 -13.70
CA GLU A 4 -6.73 21.94 -13.87
C GLU A 4 -6.59 22.74 -12.57
N TRP A 5 -5.69 22.31 -11.69
CA TRP A 5 -5.22 23.14 -10.58
C TRP A 5 -4.13 24.08 -11.10
N SER A 6 -4.46 24.92 -12.09
CA SER A 6 -3.65 26.09 -12.39
C SER A 6 -4.29 27.25 -11.63
N LEU A 7 -3.63 27.69 -10.56
CA LEU A 7 -4.02 28.93 -9.86
C LEU A 7 -4.07 30.05 -10.90
N ARG A 8 -5.19 30.78 -10.98
CA ARG A 8 -5.29 31.93 -11.89
C ARG A 8 -4.24 32.95 -11.45
N GLU A 9 -3.70 33.75 -12.36
CA GLU A 9 -2.71 34.78 -12.00
C GLU A 9 -3.18 35.70 -10.85
N ALA A 10 -4.49 35.92 -10.73
CA ALA A 10 -5.09 36.65 -9.62
C ALA A 10 -4.93 35.94 -8.25
N ASP A 11 -4.99 34.60 -8.23
CA ASP A 11 -4.79 33.78 -7.03
C ASP A 11 -3.30 33.78 -6.63
N VAL A 12 -2.40 33.82 -7.61
CA VAL A 12 -0.93 33.97 -7.39
C VAL A 12 -0.58 35.35 -6.84
N ARG A 13 -1.30 36.42 -7.26
CA ARG A 13 -1.12 37.77 -6.72
C ARG A 13 -1.62 37.92 -5.28
N MET A 14 -2.67 37.20 -4.87
CA MET A 14 -3.06 37.15 -3.45
C MET A 14 -2.00 36.48 -2.57
N LEU A 15 -1.26 35.49 -3.10
CA LEU A 15 -0.12 34.88 -2.41
C LEU A 15 1.12 35.80 -2.33
N ALA A 16 1.16 36.90 -3.09
CA ALA A 16 2.32 37.79 -3.19
C ALA A 16 2.45 38.80 -2.02
N THR A 17 1.40 38.94 -1.20
CA THR A 17 1.46 39.72 0.05
C THR A 17 1.38 38.75 1.23
N PRO A 18 2.51 38.27 1.76
CA PRO A 18 2.47 37.36 2.90
C PRO A 18 1.84 38.09 4.09
N VAL A 19 0.80 37.47 4.67
CA VAL A 19 0.28 37.89 5.97
C VAL A 19 1.43 37.84 6.97
N PRO A 20 1.71 38.92 7.73
CA PRO A 20 2.80 38.91 8.69
C PRO A 20 2.58 37.76 9.68
N LEU A 21 3.58 36.88 9.80
CA LEU A 21 3.54 35.84 10.82
C LEU A 21 3.55 36.50 12.21
N PRO A 22 2.84 35.94 13.19
CA PRO A 22 2.94 36.40 14.57
C PRO A 22 4.42 36.43 15.01
N ALA A 23 4.83 37.54 15.64
CA ALA A 23 6.22 37.73 16.06
C ALA A 23 6.67 36.80 17.21
N VAL A 24 5.71 36.13 17.87
CA VAL A 24 5.94 35.27 19.02
C VAL A 24 5.19 33.96 18.79
N LEU A 25 5.89 32.84 19.01
CA LEU A 25 5.28 31.51 18.97
C LEU A 25 4.32 31.33 20.16
N PRO A 26 3.32 30.43 20.04
CA PRO A 26 2.42 30.18 21.15
C PRO A 26 3.16 29.68 22.41
N GLY A 27 2.76 30.20 23.58
CA GLY A 27 3.35 29.84 24.86
C GLY A 27 2.80 28.54 25.45
N PRO A 28 3.31 28.11 26.63
CA PRO A 28 2.82 26.92 27.32
C PRO A 28 1.31 26.99 27.58
N GLY A 29 0.60 25.89 27.31
CA GLY A 29 -0.86 25.81 27.51
C GLY A 29 -1.71 26.47 26.42
N PHE A 30 -1.09 26.98 25.35
CA PHE A 30 -1.84 27.44 24.19
C PHE A 30 -2.58 26.28 23.51
N VAL A 31 -3.88 26.50 23.28
CA VAL A 31 -4.73 25.63 22.46
C VAL A 31 -5.48 26.54 21.50
N ASP A 32 -5.28 26.33 20.20
CA ASP A 32 -6.11 26.96 19.18
C ASP A 32 -7.41 26.15 19.05
N PRO A 33 -8.58 26.68 19.46
CA PRO A 33 -9.83 25.94 19.37
C PRO A 33 -10.22 25.61 17.92
N VAL A 34 -9.84 26.44 16.95
CA VAL A 34 -10.13 26.17 15.53
C VAL A 34 -9.23 25.05 15.03
N GLY A 35 -7.93 25.13 15.30
CA GLY A 35 -7.00 24.04 14.99
C GLY A 35 -7.38 22.72 15.65
N ALA A 36 -7.87 22.76 16.89
CA ALA A 36 -8.36 21.57 17.59
C ALA A 36 -9.57 20.95 16.89
N ASP A 37 -10.54 21.76 16.44
CA ASP A 37 -11.72 21.29 15.71
C ASP A 37 -11.36 20.65 14.35
N VAL A 38 -10.40 21.23 13.63
CA VAL A 38 -9.86 20.64 12.39
C VAL A 38 -9.23 19.26 12.65
N VAL A 39 -8.49 19.11 13.75
CA VAL A 39 -7.91 17.82 14.13
C VAL A 39 -9.00 16.81 14.49
N GLN A 40 -10.01 17.20 15.27
CA GLN A 40 -11.13 16.30 15.60
C GLN A 40 -11.86 15.84 14.34
N THR A 41 -12.13 16.76 13.42
CA THR A 41 -12.74 16.43 12.13
C THR A 41 -11.92 15.41 11.34
N HIS A 42 -10.60 15.53 11.33
CA HIS A 42 -9.72 14.56 10.67
C HIS A 42 -9.77 13.17 11.34
N LEU A 43 -9.76 13.12 12.67
CA LEU A 43 -9.84 11.88 13.44
C LEU A 43 -11.17 11.16 13.20
N ASP A 44 -12.28 11.89 13.21
CA ASP A 44 -13.62 11.35 12.93
C ASP A 44 -13.72 10.85 11.49
N SER A 45 -13.00 11.48 10.55
CA SER A 45 -12.95 11.07 9.14
C SER A 45 -12.24 9.74 8.89
N VAL A 46 -11.56 9.16 9.91
CA VAL A 46 -10.99 7.81 9.82
C VAL A 46 -12.02 6.72 10.08
N LEU A 47 -13.16 7.03 10.71
CA LEU A 47 -14.17 6.03 11.06
C LEU A 47 -14.75 5.33 9.82
N PRO A 48 -15.13 6.05 8.74
CA PRO A 48 -15.55 5.42 7.48
C PRO A 48 -14.49 4.50 6.86
N ALA A 49 -13.20 4.88 6.97
CA ALA A 49 -12.10 4.03 6.52
C ALA A 49 -12.09 2.69 7.28
N LEU A 50 -12.20 2.73 8.61
CA LEU A 50 -12.27 1.54 9.45
C LEU A 50 -13.51 0.68 9.16
N GLU A 51 -14.67 1.30 8.94
CA GLU A 51 -15.90 0.57 8.59
C GLU A 51 -15.78 -0.14 7.25
N SER A 52 -15.22 0.53 6.23
CA SER A 52 -14.97 -0.07 4.93
C SER A 52 -13.99 -1.27 5.02
N LEU A 53 -12.98 -1.19 5.88
CA LEU A 53 -12.05 -2.28 6.15
C LEU A 53 -12.73 -3.46 6.87
N ARG A 54 -13.60 -3.20 7.84
CA ARG A 54 -14.36 -4.25 8.52
C ARG A 54 -15.23 -5.03 7.52
N GLY A 55 -15.90 -4.31 6.62
CA GLY A 55 -16.70 -4.92 5.55
C GLY A 55 -15.88 -5.78 4.58
N GLN A 56 -14.59 -5.52 4.44
CA GLN A 56 -13.65 -6.22 3.55
C GLN A 56 -12.68 -7.15 4.29
N SER A 57 -12.93 -7.42 5.58
CA SER A 57 -12.02 -8.22 6.43
C SER A 57 -11.76 -9.63 5.92
N GLY A 58 -12.76 -10.26 5.28
CA GLY A 58 -12.59 -11.57 4.63
C GLY A 58 -11.52 -11.52 3.53
N ARG A 59 -11.59 -10.52 2.64
CA ARG A 59 -10.63 -10.33 1.55
C ARG A 59 -9.20 -10.09 2.07
N LEU A 60 -9.06 -9.26 3.11
CA LEU A 60 -7.74 -9.03 3.73
C LEU A 60 -7.16 -10.30 4.37
N ALA A 61 -8.01 -11.14 4.95
CA ALA A 61 -7.58 -12.43 5.48
C ALA A 61 -7.16 -13.38 4.35
N ASP A 62 -7.94 -13.46 3.27
CA ASP A 62 -7.63 -14.29 2.10
C ASP A 62 -6.30 -13.87 1.47
N TRP A 63 -6.06 -12.55 1.30
CA TRP A 63 -4.78 -12.03 0.82
C TRP A 63 -3.61 -12.42 1.72
N GLY A 64 -3.77 -12.34 3.04
CA GLY A 64 -2.73 -12.75 3.98
C GLY A 64 -2.38 -14.25 3.85
N VAL A 65 -3.40 -15.10 3.77
CA VAL A 65 -3.23 -16.56 3.58
C VAL A 65 -2.59 -16.88 2.23
N GLU A 66 -3.08 -16.26 1.15
CA GLU A 66 -2.60 -16.51 -0.19
C GLU A 66 -1.15 -16.06 -0.35
N LEU A 67 -0.82 -14.86 0.14
CA LEU A 67 0.54 -14.33 0.09
C LEU A 67 1.50 -15.24 0.84
N ALA A 68 1.13 -15.70 2.05
CA ALA A 68 1.93 -16.64 2.83
C ALA A 68 2.23 -17.92 2.03
N GLN A 69 1.21 -18.52 1.44
CA GLN A 69 1.38 -19.74 0.65
C GLN A 69 2.26 -19.54 -0.58
N ARG A 70 2.15 -18.40 -1.26
CA ARG A 70 2.98 -18.08 -2.43
C ARG A 70 4.44 -17.85 -2.02
N LEU A 71 4.69 -17.02 -1.01
CA LEU A 71 6.06 -16.73 -0.58
C LEU A 71 6.77 -17.97 0.01
N LEU A 72 6.04 -18.87 0.68
CA LEU A 72 6.56 -20.17 1.14
C LEU A 72 6.97 -21.11 -0.01
N ARG A 73 6.40 -20.94 -1.21
CA ARG A 73 6.77 -21.70 -2.42
C ARG A 73 7.84 -21.00 -3.26
N GLY A 74 8.41 -19.91 -2.76
CA GLY A 74 9.51 -19.19 -3.41
C GLY A 74 9.06 -18.12 -4.42
N GLN A 75 7.77 -17.82 -4.51
CA GLN A 75 7.31 -16.61 -5.21
C GLN A 75 7.68 -15.35 -4.42
N ARG A 76 7.53 -14.17 -5.03
CA ARG A 76 7.81 -12.87 -4.40
C ARG A 76 6.61 -11.93 -4.43
N LEU A 77 6.69 -10.92 -3.56
CA LEU A 77 5.86 -9.73 -3.63
C LEU A 77 6.62 -8.59 -4.32
N LEU A 78 5.99 -7.91 -5.27
CA LEU A 78 6.37 -6.58 -5.71
C LEU A 78 5.35 -5.58 -5.15
N ALA A 79 5.80 -4.40 -4.71
CA ALA A 79 4.91 -3.36 -4.19
C ALA A 79 5.23 -1.99 -4.81
N ALA A 80 4.20 -1.22 -5.15
CA ALA A 80 4.35 0.13 -5.68
C ALA A 80 3.23 1.08 -5.25
N GLY A 81 3.59 2.35 -5.08
CA GLY A 81 2.67 3.44 -4.77
C GLY A 81 3.36 4.78 -5.03
N ASN A 82 2.62 5.89 -4.90
CA ASN A 82 3.15 7.24 -5.07
C ASN A 82 3.07 8.03 -3.75
N GLY A 83 4.09 8.84 -3.45
CA GLY A 83 4.11 9.69 -2.26
C GLY A 83 3.94 8.88 -0.96
N GLY A 84 2.93 9.20 -0.17
CA GLY A 84 2.61 8.47 1.05
C GLY A 84 2.36 6.96 0.85
N SER A 85 1.66 6.60 -0.23
CA SER A 85 1.45 5.19 -0.61
C SER A 85 2.75 4.48 -1.02
N ALA A 86 3.78 5.22 -1.46
CA ALA A 86 5.11 4.66 -1.66
C ALA A 86 5.74 4.30 -0.31
N ALA A 87 5.65 5.16 0.69
CA ALA A 87 6.14 4.84 2.04
C ALA A 87 5.50 3.54 2.58
N GLU A 88 4.21 3.35 2.37
CA GLU A 88 3.48 2.12 2.74
C GLU A 88 3.87 0.89 1.91
N ALA A 89 4.11 1.05 0.61
CA ALA A 89 4.64 -0.03 -0.21
C ALA A 89 5.99 -0.53 0.33
N GLN A 90 6.87 0.41 0.72
CA GLN A 90 8.16 0.09 1.32
C GLN A 90 7.99 -0.52 2.71
N HIS A 91 7.09 0.03 3.53
CA HIS A 91 6.74 -0.51 4.84
C HIS A 91 6.36 -1.99 4.73
N LEU A 92 5.39 -2.33 3.87
CA LEU A 92 4.98 -3.72 3.63
C LEU A 92 6.17 -4.62 3.27
N THR A 93 7.02 -4.18 2.34
CA THR A 93 8.16 -5.00 1.92
C THR A 93 9.18 -5.19 3.04
N ALA A 94 9.38 -4.19 3.90
CA ALA A 94 10.27 -4.27 5.05
C ALA A 94 9.74 -5.27 6.10
N GLU A 95 8.43 -5.27 6.36
CA GLU A 95 7.79 -6.24 7.26
C GLU A 95 7.95 -7.69 6.79
N LEU A 96 7.89 -7.93 5.47
CA LEU A 96 8.04 -9.27 4.89
C LEU A 96 9.51 -9.74 4.84
N VAL A 97 10.44 -8.85 4.47
CA VAL A 97 11.88 -9.15 4.41
C VAL A 97 12.47 -9.31 5.81
N GLY A 98 12.07 -8.45 6.75
CA GLY A 98 12.37 -8.61 8.17
C GLY A 98 11.32 -9.49 8.84
N ARG A 99 10.61 -8.93 9.81
CA ARG A 99 9.47 -9.54 10.50
C ARG A 99 8.49 -8.47 10.96
N PHE A 100 7.21 -8.83 11.05
CA PHE A 100 6.16 -7.97 11.59
C PHE A 100 6.00 -8.14 13.11
N ASP A 101 5.57 -9.33 13.55
CA ASP A 101 5.40 -9.60 14.98
C ASP A 101 6.41 -10.64 15.47
N GLY A 102 6.15 -11.92 15.21
CA GLY A 102 6.98 -13.04 15.66
C GLY A 102 8.25 -13.25 14.82
N GLU A 103 9.20 -14.00 15.39
CA GLU A 103 10.39 -14.43 14.64
C GLU A 103 10.00 -15.47 13.58
N ARG A 104 10.52 -15.28 12.36
CA ARG A 104 10.26 -16.18 11.22
C ARG A 104 11.31 -16.00 10.14
N VAL A 105 11.28 -16.88 9.14
CA VAL A 105 12.13 -16.75 7.95
C VAL A 105 11.81 -15.45 7.18
N PRO A 106 12.81 -14.84 6.52
CA PRO A 106 12.60 -13.69 5.65
C PRO A 106 11.94 -14.12 4.33
N PHE A 107 11.15 -13.24 3.74
CA PHE A 107 10.51 -13.48 2.44
C PHE A 107 10.95 -12.48 1.36
N SER A 108 10.86 -12.89 0.09
CA SER A 108 11.20 -12.03 -1.03
C SER A 108 10.09 -11.01 -1.28
N ALA A 109 10.36 -9.74 -0.94
CA ALA A 109 9.50 -8.62 -1.24
C ALA A 109 10.33 -7.43 -1.74
N ILE A 110 9.88 -6.77 -2.81
CA ILE A 110 10.61 -5.67 -3.47
C ILE A 110 9.71 -4.46 -3.62
N SER A 111 10.17 -3.33 -3.09
CA SER A 111 9.52 -2.03 -3.28
C SER A 111 10.04 -1.35 -4.53
N LEU A 112 9.17 -1.08 -5.50
CA LEU A 112 9.57 -0.61 -6.83
C LEU A 112 9.95 0.88 -6.88
N HIS A 113 9.77 1.65 -5.81
CA HIS A 113 10.25 3.03 -5.75
C HIS A 113 11.56 3.20 -4.97
N ALA A 114 12.07 2.13 -4.33
CA ALA A 114 13.16 2.26 -3.35
C ALA A 114 14.54 2.50 -3.99
N GLU A 115 14.79 1.96 -5.18
CA GLU A 115 16.05 2.19 -5.89
C GLU A 115 15.94 3.46 -6.75
N SER A 116 16.57 4.53 -6.28
CA SER A 116 16.43 5.87 -6.86
C SER A 116 17.06 6.00 -8.25
N SER A 117 18.15 5.28 -8.52
CA SER A 117 18.84 5.32 -9.82
C SER A 117 17.95 4.78 -10.94
N ALA A 118 17.26 3.67 -10.71
CA ALA A 118 16.33 3.02 -11.61
C ALA A 118 15.08 3.88 -11.78
N VAL A 119 14.50 4.38 -10.68
CA VAL A 119 13.34 5.28 -10.74
C VAL A 119 13.66 6.51 -11.59
N THR A 120 14.78 7.17 -11.34
CA THR A 120 15.15 8.40 -12.07
C THR A 120 15.57 8.14 -13.51
N ALA A 121 16.34 7.08 -13.79
CA ALA A 121 16.70 6.71 -15.16
C ALA A 121 15.47 6.33 -15.98
N ILE A 122 14.55 5.53 -15.43
CA ILE A 122 13.33 5.15 -16.16
C ILE A 122 12.44 6.36 -16.40
N ALA A 123 12.25 7.21 -15.38
CA ALA A 123 11.45 8.42 -15.52
C ALA A 123 12.03 9.38 -16.58
N ASN A 124 13.35 9.53 -16.63
CA ASN A 124 14.04 10.37 -17.61
C ASN A 124 13.93 9.82 -19.04
N ASP A 125 14.15 8.51 -19.21
CA ASP A 125 14.31 7.91 -20.53
C ASP A 125 12.99 7.44 -21.16
N TYR A 126 12.00 7.07 -20.34
CA TYR A 126 10.72 6.49 -20.78
C TYR A 126 9.50 7.25 -20.28
N GLY A 127 9.67 8.21 -19.37
CA GLY A 127 8.59 8.92 -18.72
C GLY A 127 8.17 8.28 -17.40
N TYR A 128 7.68 9.12 -16.46
CA TYR A 128 7.30 8.68 -15.12
C TYR A 128 6.17 7.65 -15.10
N ASP A 129 5.31 7.66 -16.12
CA ASP A 129 4.25 6.67 -16.29
C ASP A 129 4.77 5.24 -16.45
N ASP A 130 6.00 5.02 -16.91
CA ASP A 130 6.56 3.67 -17.10
C ASP A 130 7.44 3.20 -15.92
N VAL A 131 7.59 4.03 -14.87
CA VAL A 131 8.55 3.79 -13.79
C VAL A 131 8.36 2.44 -13.10
N PHE A 132 7.11 2.06 -12.85
CA PHE A 132 6.78 0.78 -12.21
C PHE A 132 6.61 -0.34 -13.23
N ALA A 133 5.96 -0.08 -14.37
CA ALA A 133 5.72 -1.08 -15.41
C ALA A 133 7.03 -1.72 -15.91
N ARG A 134 8.07 -0.91 -16.10
CA ARG A 134 9.39 -1.40 -16.54
C ARG A 134 10.06 -2.29 -15.49
N GLN A 135 9.91 -1.96 -14.21
CA GLN A 135 10.44 -2.76 -13.11
C GLN A 135 9.65 -4.05 -12.90
N VAL A 136 8.32 -4.03 -13.06
CA VAL A 136 7.48 -5.24 -13.08
C VAL A 136 7.95 -6.20 -14.17
N ARG A 137 8.21 -5.71 -15.38
CA ARG A 137 8.75 -6.52 -16.49
C ARG A 137 10.11 -7.12 -16.19
N ALA A 138 10.97 -6.40 -15.47
CA ALA A 138 12.32 -6.86 -15.13
C ALA A 138 12.31 -7.90 -14.00
N HIS A 139 11.58 -7.61 -12.91
CA HIS A 139 11.68 -8.36 -11.65
C HIS A 139 10.59 -9.41 -11.46
N GLY A 140 9.42 -9.22 -12.06
CA GLY A 140 8.27 -10.09 -11.87
C GLY A 140 8.39 -11.42 -12.59
N ARG A 141 7.83 -12.48 -11.99
CA ARG A 141 7.76 -13.83 -12.52
C ARG A 141 6.32 -14.36 -12.38
N SER A 142 5.95 -15.30 -13.25
CA SER A 142 4.64 -15.96 -13.17
C SER A 142 4.39 -16.52 -11.76
N GLY A 143 3.22 -16.24 -11.20
CA GLY A 143 2.83 -16.65 -9.84
C GLY A 143 3.23 -15.67 -8.73
N ASP A 144 4.04 -14.64 -9.01
CA ASP A 144 4.28 -13.55 -8.07
C ASP A 144 3.01 -12.74 -7.79
N VAL A 145 3.07 -11.88 -6.78
CA VAL A 145 2.03 -10.91 -6.45
C VAL A 145 2.56 -9.49 -6.65
N LEU A 146 1.74 -8.62 -7.23
CA LEU A 146 1.97 -7.17 -7.31
C LEU A 146 0.92 -6.45 -6.47
N MET A 147 1.34 -5.78 -5.40
CA MET A 147 0.51 -4.90 -4.58
C MET A 147 0.65 -3.44 -5.04
N LEU A 148 -0.46 -2.82 -5.43
CA LEU A 148 -0.51 -1.43 -5.90
C LEU A 148 -1.32 -0.57 -4.92
N LEU A 149 -0.72 0.53 -4.46
CA LEU A 149 -1.34 1.44 -3.50
C LEU A 149 -1.60 2.81 -4.15
N SER A 150 -2.87 3.22 -4.20
CA SER A 150 -3.29 4.51 -4.75
C SER A 150 -4.57 5.03 -4.13
N THR A 151 -4.48 6.06 -3.29
CA THR A 151 -5.66 6.71 -2.69
C THR A 151 -6.64 7.24 -3.75
N SER A 152 -6.16 7.65 -4.93
CA SER A 152 -7.02 8.08 -6.04
C SER A 152 -7.50 6.95 -6.96
N GLY A 153 -6.78 5.82 -6.99
CA GLY A 153 -6.99 4.75 -7.97
C GLY A 153 -6.75 5.14 -9.44
N LYS A 154 -6.10 6.28 -9.71
CA LYS A 154 -6.02 6.89 -11.07
C LYS A 154 -4.60 7.10 -11.59
N SER A 155 -3.57 6.78 -10.81
CA SER A 155 -2.18 7.05 -11.19
C SER A 155 -1.76 6.25 -12.43
N PRO A 156 -1.37 6.91 -13.55
CA PRO A 156 -1.03 6.22 -14.79
C PRO A 156 0.11 5.21 -14.62
N ASN A 157 1.11 5.52 -13.78
CA ASN A 157 2.23 4.64 -13.51
C ASN A 157 1.84 3.31 -12.84
N LEU A 158 0.80 3.32 -12.00
CA LEU A 158 0.27 2.09 -11.38
C LEU A 158 -0.62 1.32 -12.34
N LEU A 159 -1.42 2.02 -13.17
CA LEU A 159 -2.22 1.37 -14.22
C LEU A 159 -1.34 0.63 -15.24
N ARG A 160 -0.23 1.24 -15.67
CA ARG A 160 0.74 0.56 -16.56
C ARG A 160 1.45 -0.60 -15.85
N ALA A 161 1.64 -0.54 -14.53
CA ALA A 161 2.19 -1.64 -13.76
C ALA A 161 1.23 -2.83 -13.67
N ALA A 162 -0.08 -2.58 -13.45
CA ALA A 162 -1.11 -3.61 -13.46
C ALA A 162 -1.18 -4.32 -14.84
N ASP A 163 -1.21 -3.56 -15.93
CA ASP A 163 -1.17 -4.12 -17.29
C ASP A 163 0.09 -4.96 -17.56
N ALA A 164 1.26 -4.47 -17.12
CA ALA A 164 2.51 -5.22 -17.25
C ALA A 164 2.50 -6.54 -16.45
N ALA A 165 1.90 -6.54 -15.26
CA ALA A 165 1.78 -7.72 -14.41
C ALA A 165 0.83 -8.77 -14.99
N SER A 166 -0.32 -8.35 -15.50
CA SER A 166 -1.30 -9.22 -16.17
C SER A 166 -0.64 -10.02 -17.32
N LYS A 167 0.17 -9.35 -18.13
CA LYS A 167 0.92 -9.97 -19.25
C LYS A 167 1.97 -11.01 -18.82
N LEU A 168 2.33 -11.04 -17.54
CA LEU A 168 3.34 -11.93 -16.96
C LEU A 168 2.75 -13.02 -16.05
N ASN A 169 1.43 -13.15 -15.99
CA ASN A 169 0.71 -14.03 -15.06
C ASN A 169 1.09 -13.74 -13.60
N ILE A 170 1.23 -12.46 -13.26
CA ILE A 170 1.42 -11.97 -11.89
C ILE A 170 0.05 -11.59 -11.36
N THR A 171 -0.27 -12.04 -10.15
CA THR A 171 -1.53 -11.68 -9.48
C THR A 171 -1.45 -10.25 -9.00
N THR A 172 -2.49 -9.47 -9.26
CA THR A 172 -2.53 -8.02 -9.01
C THR A 172 -3.54 -7.68 -7.93
N TRP A 173 -3.08 -7.04 -6.86
CA TRP A 173 -3.91 -6.54 -5.77
C TRP A 173 -3.81 -5.03 -5.69
N ALA A 174 -4.93 -4.38 -5.39
CA ALA A 174 -4.97 -2.92 -5.22
C ALA A 174 -5.52 -2.51 -3.86
N LEU A 175 -4.78 -1.68 -3.14
CA LEU A 175 -5.31 -0.85 -2.06
C LEU A 175 -5.60 0.53 -2.61
N THR A 176 -6.88 0.91 -2.65
CA THR A 176 -7.31 2.20 -3.23
C THR A 176 -8.16 3.02 -2.28
N GLY A 177 -8.43 4.28 -2.60
CA GLY A 177 -9.51 5.02 -1.95
C GLY A 177 -10.88 4.54 -2.43
N ALA A 178 -11.89 5.41 -2.31
CA ALA A 178 -13.26 5.06 -2.66
C ALA A 178 -13.39 4.62 -4.14
N GLY A 179 -14.24 3.61 -4.36
CA GLY A 179 -14.60 3.12 -5.69
C GLY A 179 -15.86 3.77 -6.27
N PRO A 180 -16.17 3.53 -7.56
CA PRO A 180 -15.33 2.81 -8.53
C PRO A 180 -14.11 3.65 -8.97
N ASN A 181 -12.99 3.00 -9.30
CA ASN A 181 -11.81 3.65 -9.83
C ASN A 181 -11.04 2.74 -10.80
N PRO A 182 -10.25 3.31 -11.75
CA PRO A 182 -9.59 2.52 -12.79
C PRO A 182 -8.62 1.46 -12.29
N LEU A 183 -7.91 1.72 -11.18
CA LEU A 183 -6.95 0.75 -10.64
C LEU A 183 -7.64 -0.45 -10.01
N ALA A 184 -8.74 -0.23 -9.28
CA ALA A 184 -9.54 -1.31 -8.71
C ALA A 184 -10.18 -2.19 -9.80
N GLU A 185 -10.52 -1.62 -10.96
CA GLU A 185 -11.05 -2.36 -12.12
C GLU A 185 -9.95 -3.09 -12.91
N ALA A 186 -8.72 -2.58 -12.91
CA ALA A 186 -7.59 -3.13 -13.67
C ALA A 186 -6.87 -4.28 -12.94
N CYS A 187 -7.01 -4.39 -11.62
CA CYS A 187 -6.40 -5.45 -10.82
C CYS A 187 -7.35 -6.64 -10.64
N ASP A 188 -6.79 -7.83 -10.38
CA ASP A 188 -7.56 -9.05 -10.12
C ASP A 188 -8.45 -8.89 -8.87
N GLU A 189 -7.91 -8.25 -7.84
CA GLU A 189 -8.65 -7.91 -6.63
C GLU A 189 -8.28 -6.53 -6.10
N ALA A 190 -9.24 -5.92 -5.38
CA ALA A 190 -9.03 -4.63 -4.74
C ALA A 190 -9.69 -4.56 -3.36
N VAL A 191 -9.07 -3.81 -2.45
CA VAL A 191 -9.69 -3.31 -1.22
C VAL A 191 -9.78 -1.79 -1.33
N MET A 192 -11.00 -1.27 -1.23
CA MET A 192 -11.31 0.14 -1.44
C MET A 192 -11.63 0.80 -0.10
N ILE A 193 -10.91 1.86 0.25
CA ILE A 193 -11.09 2.58 1.51
C ILE A 193 -12.00 3.78 1.27
N ASP A 194 -13.20 3.73 1.86
CA ASP A 194 -14.18 4.81 1.71
C ASP A 194 -13.83 6.00 2.62
N ALA A 195 -12.86 6.82 2.19
CA ALA A 195 -12.42 8.00 2.91
C ALA A 195 -11.71 9.02 2.00
N LEU A 196 -11.48 10.22 2.53
CA LEU A 196 -10.61 11.22 1.91
C LEU A 196 -9.18 10.68 1.77
N ASN A 197 -8.40 11.22 0.81
CA ASN A 197 -7.08 10.66 0.49
C ASN A 197 -6.14 10.46 1.69
N ALA A 198 -6.11 11.38 2.66
CA ALA A 198 -5.29 11.24 3.85
C ALA A 198 -5.75 10.08 4.75
N ASN A 199 -7.06 9.98 5.03
CA ASN A 199 -7.63 8.88 5.80
C ASN A 199 -7.64 7.54 5.04
N ALA A 200 -7.74 7.57 3.71
CA ALA A 200 -7.60 6.40 2.87
C ALA A 200 -6.18 5.83 2.96
N GLN A 201 -5.17 6.71 3.00
CA GLN A 201 -3.79 6.33 3.25
C GLN A 201 -3.63 5.70 4.66
N GLU A 202 -4.17 6.32 5.71
CA GLU A 202 -4.20 5.71 7.06
C GLU A 202 -4.86 4.32 7.05
N GLY A 203 -5.95 4.18 6.30
CA GLY A 203 -6.63 2.89 6.07
C GLY A 203 -5.77 1.88 5.31
N HIS A 204 -4.93 2.29 4.36
CA HIS A 204 -3.99 1.41 3.67
C HIS A 204 -2.99 0.81 4.66
N LEU A 205 -2.39 1.62 5.54
CA LEU A 205 -1.48 1.09 6.57
C LEU A 205 -2.18 0.08 7.49
N ILE A 206 -3.42 0.36 7.91
CA ILE A 206 -4.21 -0.57 8.73
C ILE A 206 -4.49 -1.88 7.98
N ALA A 207 -4.85 -1.80 6.69
CA ALA A 207 -5.07 -2.96 5.83
C ALA A 207 -3.81 -3.82 5.71
N LEU A 208 -2.65 -3.18 5.49
CA LEU A 208 -1.36 -3.84 5.40
C LEU A 208 -1.02 -4.58 6.71
N HIS A 209 -1.18 -3.95 7.87
CA HIS A 209 -0.94 -4.60 9.16
C HIS A 209 -1.93 -5.74 9.42
N ALA A 210 -3.20 -5.60 9.05
CA ALA A 210 -4.19 -6.67 9.16
C ALA A 210 -3.81 -7.88 8.30
N MET A 211 -3.39 -7.64 7.06
CA MET A 211 -2.90 -8.68 6.14
C MET A 211 -1.62 -9.34 6.69
N CYS A 212 -0.65 -8.57 7.20
CA CYS A 212 0.58 -9.10 7.80
C CYS A 212 0.30 -10.00 9.02
N ARG A 213 -0.69 -9.66 9.86
CA ARG A 213 -1.10 -10.53 10.98
C ARG A 213 -1.57 -11.90 10.50
N VAL A 214 -2.38 -11.93 9.43
CA VAL A 214 -2.89 -13.18 8.88
C VAL A 214 -1.78 -13.95 8.14
N PHE A 215 -0.91 -13.23 7.43
CA PHE A 215 0.28 -13.78 6.79
C PHE A 215 1.17 -14.51 7.82
N ASP A 216 1.55 -13.86 8.92
CA ASP A 216 2.39 -14.45 9.96
C ASP A 216 1.71 -15.65 10.64
N LEU A 217 0.39 -15.57 10.88
CA LEU A 217 -0.40 -16.70 11.39
C LEU A 217 -0.32 -17.91 10.46
N GLU A 218 -0.45 -17.70 9.15
CA GLU A 218 -0.42 -18.78 8.16
C GLU A 218 0.99 -19.36 7.98
N VAL A 219 2.03 -18.51 8.00
CA VAL A 219 3.43 -18.97 8.03
C VAL A 219 3.68 -19.82 9.27
N GLY A 220 3.20 -19.40 10.44
CA GLY A 220 3.33 -20.18 11.69
C GLY A 220 2.65 -21.54 11.63
N ARG A 221 1.44 -21.62 11.08
CA ARG A 221 0.70 -22.89 10.89
C ARG A 221 1.45 -23.89 10.02
N ARG A 222 2.24 -23.42 9.05
CA ARG A 222 2.96 -24.27 8.08
C ARG A 222 4.44 -24.45 8.40
N GLY A 223 5.01 -23.57 9.22
CA GLY A 223 6.38 -23.62 9.70
C GLY A 223 6.57 -24.43 10.98
N ALA A 224 5.48 -24.76 11.70
CA ALA A 224 5.55 -25.72 12.80
C ALA A 224 5.98 -27.10 12.24
N PRO A 225 7.07 -27.71 12.75
CA PRO A 225 7.39 -29.08 12.38
C PRO A 225 6.21 -29.96 12.77
N ASP A 226 5.80 -30.83 11.83
CA ASP A 226 4.78 -31.86 12.01
C ASP A 226 4.91 -32.46 13.41
N ALA A 227 4.01 -32.09 14.33
CA ALA A 227 4.02 -32.56 15.70
C ALA A 227 3.70 -34.06 15.63
N GLY A 228 4.76 -34.85 15.63
CA GLY A 228 4.77 -36.26 15.27
C GLY A 228 3.53 -37.02 15.77
N LEU A 229 2.64 -37.35 14.84
CA LEU A 229 1.73 -38.46 15.02
C LEU A 229 2.59 -39.72 15.23
N PRO A 230 2.45 -40.44 16.36
CA PRO A 230 3.23 -41.65 16.57
C PRO A 230 2.88 -42.63 15.47
N ARG A 231 3.86 -42.98 14.64
CA ARG A 231 3.75 -44.10 13.70
C ARG A 231 3.42 -45.33 14.56
N ARG A 232 2.18 -45.81 14.47
CA ARG A 232 1.76 -47.07 15.08
C ARG A 232 2.74 -48.14 14.59
N GLY A 233 3.59 -48.61 15.51
CA GLY A 233 4.49 -49.73 15.27
C GLY A 233 3.69 -50.94 14.82
N GLY A 234 3.86 -51.30 13.56
CA GLY A 234 3.44 -52.60 13.03
C GLY A 234 4.32 -53.68 13.64
N ARG A 235 3.67 -54.75 14.07
CA ARG A 235 4.23 -55.97 14.64
C ARG A 235 5.34 -56.59 13.78
N ALA A 236 6.36 -57.11 14.45
CA ALA A 236 6.94 -58.42 14.17
C ALA A 236 7.10 -59.13 15.52
#